data_AF-A0A4R9VDC8-F1
#
_entry.id   AF-A0A4R9VDC8-F1
#
_cell.length_a   1.000
_cell.length_b   1.000
_cell.length_c   1.000
_cell.angle_alpha   90.00
_cell.angle_beta   90.00
_cell.angle_gamma   90.00
#
_symmetry.space_group_name_H-M   'P 1'
#
loop_
_entity.id
_entity.type
_entity.pdbx_description
1 polymer ?
#
loop_
_entity_poly.entity_id
_entity_poly.type
_entity_poly.pdbx_seq_one_letter_code
_entity_poly.pdbx_strand_id
1 'polypeptide(L)'
;LFIGYLFGVRSERQLVREIEVNVAYRWILRLKLTDKVFDASTLSQNRRRRYQDETIAQAIFDRIVDQAILAGLVDGTVLYTDSTHLKANANKGKYDLAMVAKS
;
A
#
# COMPACT_ATOMS: atom_id res chain seq x y z
N LEU A 1 -5.17 6.17 0.18
CA LEU A 1 -4.80 4.75 0.35
C LEU A 1 -3.44 4.61 1.00
N PHE A 2 -2.38 5.14 0.37
CA PHE A 2 -1.00 5.08 0.89
C PHE A 2 -0.84 5.51 2.36
N ILE A 3 -1.29 6.72 2.73
CA ILE A 3 -1.22 7.23 4.12
C ILE A 3 -1.91 6.26 5.10
N GLY A 4 -3.10 5.76 4.73
CA GLY A 4 -3.82 4.83 5.58
C GLY A 4 -3.08 3.49 5.79
N TYR A 5 -2.36 3.01 4.78
CA TYR A 5 -1.53 1.81 4.93
C TYR A 5 -0.29 2.06 5.79
N LEU A 6 0.40 3.17 5.58
CA LEU A 6 1.62 3.52 6.31
C LEU A 6 1.37 3.69 7.82
N PHE A 7 0.24 4.31 8.19
CA PHE A 7 -0.10 4.60 9.58
C PHE A 7 -1.16 3.65 10.17
N GLY A 8 -1.47 2.54 9.49
CA GLY A 8 -2.36 1.50 10.00
C GLY A 8 -3.85 1.86 10.08
N VAL A 9 -4.30 2.92 9.40
CA VAL A 9 -5.70 3.36 9.34
C VAL A 9 -6.48 2.50 8.35
N ARG A 10 -7.28 1.57 8.88
CA ARG A 10 -8.04 0.61 8.04
C ARG A 10 -9.37 1.15 7.51
N SER A 11 -9.91 2.19 8.13
CA SER A 11 -11.20 2.79 7.75
C SER A 11 -11.00 4.04 6.91
N GLU A 12 -11.60 4.09 5.72
CA GLU A 12 -11.54 5.26 4.83
C GLU A 12 -12.21 6.49 5.47
N ARG A 13 -13.27 6.27 6.25
CA ARG A 13 -13.93 7.36 7.01
C ARG A 13 -13.04 7.89 8.13
N GLN A 14 -12.31 7.01 8.80
CA GLN A 14 -11.33 7.42 9.81
C GLN A 14 -10.19 8.20 9.15
N LEU A 15 -9.67 7.71 8.02
CA LEU A 15 -8.61 8.40 7.29
C LEU A 15 -9.03 9.82 6.89
N VAL A 16 -10.26 10.01 6.40
CA VAL A 16 -10.79 11.35 6.07
C VAL A 16 -10.82 12.26 7.30
N ARG A 17 -11.33 11.77 8.44
CA ARG A 17 -11.33 12.53 9.71
C ARG A 17 -9.92 12.89 10.18
N GLU A 18 -8.96 11.99 10.02
CA GLU A 18 -7.56 12.27 10.36
C GLU A 18 -6.97 13.33 9.42
N ILE A 19 -7.28 13.29 8.12
CA ILE A 19 -6.84 14.33 7.16
C ILE A 19 -7.43 15.70 7.50
N GLU A 20 -8.64 15.77 8.05
CA GLU A 20 -9.26 17.05 8.42
C GLU A 20 -8.42 17.84 9.43
N VAL A 21 -7.81 17.15 10.39
CA VAL A 21 -7.08 17.76 11.52
C VAL A 21 -5.55 17.63 11.42
N ASN A 22 -5.04 16.65 10.67
CA ASN A 22 -3.61 16.37 10.58
C ASN A 22 -2.95 17.17 9.44
N VAL A 23 -2.14 18.16 9.82
CA VAL A 23 -1.42 19.04 8.87
C VAL A 23 -0.44 18.26 7.99
N ALA A 24 0.24 17.24 8.52
CA ALA A 24 1.17 16.43 7.73
C ALA A 24 0.43 15.65 6.63
N TYR A 25 -0.76 15.11 6.94
CA TYR A 25 -1.56 14.41 5.93
C TYR A 25 -2.07 15.36 4.86
N ARG A 26 -2.51 16.56 5.22
CA ARG A 26 -2.89 17.59 4.25
C ARG A 26 -1.71 17.99 3.38
N TRP A 27 -0.52 18.16 3.96
CA TRP A 27 0.71 18.48 3.23
C TRP A 27 1.06 17.41 2.19
N ILE A 28 1.05 16.12 2.57
CA ILE A 28 1.27 15.00 1.63
C ILE A 28 0.25 15.03 0.49
N LEU A 29 -1.01 15.33 0.80
CA LEU A 29 -2.10 15.39 -0.18
C LEU A 29 -2.15 16.71 -0.95
N ARG A 30 -1.21 17.63 -0.71
CA ARG A 30 -1.16 18.97 -1.31
C ARG A 30 -2.44 19.79 -1.08
N LEU A 31 -3.09 19.58 0.06
CA LEU A 31 -4.25 20.34 0.50
C LEU A 31 -3.79 21.52 1.36
N LYS A 32 -4.37 22.70 1.14
CA LYS A 32 -4.23 23.83 2.07
C LYS A 32 -4.99 23.55 3.36
N LEU A 33 -4.68 24.32 4.41
CA LEU A 33 -5.39 24.25 5.69
C LEU A 33 -6.88 24.58 5.57
N THR A 34 -7.25 25.43 4.62
CA THR A 34 -8.63 25.86 4.37
C THR A 34 -9.38 24.96 3.39
N ASP A 35 -8.68 24.08 2.66
CA ASP A 35 -9.30 23.27 1.63
C ASP A 35 -10.22 22.21 2.27
N LYS A 36 -11.34 21.94 1.60
CA LYS A 36 -12.26 20.88 1.99
C LYS A 36 -11.64 19.52 1.68
N VAL A 37 -11.72 18.60 2.63
CA VAL A 37 -11.31 17.20 2.42
C VAL A 37 -12.35 16.48 1.57
N PHE A 38 -11.91 15.60 0.68
CA PHE A 38 -12.79 14.77 -0.14
C PHE A 38 -13.61 13.79 0.72
N ASP A 39 -14.76 13.36 0.21
CA ASP A 39 -15.58 12.37 0.90
C ASP A 39 -14.94 10.98 0.89
N ALA A 40 -15.18 10.20 1.94
CA ALA A 40 -14.66 8.84 2.08
C ALA A 40 -15.09 7.92 0.92
N SER A 41 -16.27 8.14 0.33
CA SER A 41 -16.71 7.38 -0.85
C SER A 41 -15.78 7.56 -2.06
N THR A 42 -15.12 8.71 -2.18
CA THR A 42 -14.14 8.97 -3.26
C THR A 42 -12.97 8.01 -3.16
N LEU A 43 -12.44 7.80 -1.95
CA LEU A 43 -11.39 6.82 -1.70
C LEU A 43 -11.86 5.40 -2.02
N SER A 44 -13.08 5.07 -1.59
CA SER A 44 -13.68 3.75 -1.80
C SER A 44 -13.83 3.41 -3.28
N GLN A 45 -14.38 4.36 -4.07
CA GLN A 45 -14.54 4.18 -5.51
C GLN A 45 -13.20 4.11 -6.23
N ASN A 46 -12.22 4.93 -5.83
CA ASN A 46 -10.88 4.86 -6.41
C ASN A 46 -10.19 3.53 -6.11
N ARG A 47 -10.29 3.01 -4.88
CA ARG A 47 -9.77 1.67 -4.54
C ARG A 47 -10.41 0.59 -5.41
N ARG A 48 -11.74 0.65 -5.57
CA ARG A 48 -12.49 -0.38 -6.28
C ARG A 48 -12.35 -0.32 -7.81
N ARG A 49 -12.10 0.86 -8.39
CA ARG A 49 -12.13 1.06 -9.85
C ARG A 49 -10.78 1.38 -10.48
N ARG A 50 -9.87 2.04 -9.75
CA ARG A 50 -8.60 2.55 -10.31
C ARG A 50 -7.35 1.88 -9.75
N TYR A 51 -7.39 1.43 -8.50
CA TYR A 51 -6.21 0.92 -7.79
C TYR A 51 -6.34 -0.55 -7.39
N GLN A 52 -7.12 -1.32 -8.15
CA GLN A 52 -7.26 -2.77 -7.93
C GLN A 52 -6.15 -3.55 -8.66
N ASP A 53 -5.55 -2.97 -9.69
CA ASP A 53 -4.47 -3.61 -10.44
C ASP A 53 -3.14 -3.47 -9.69
N GLU A 54 -2.74 -4.55 -9.04
CA GLU A 54 -1.49 -4.66 -8.28
C GLU A 54 -0.26 -4.70 -9.19
N THR A 55 -0.42 -5.04 -10.48
CA THR A 55 0.71 -5.21 -11.41
C THR A 55 1.44 -3.91 -11.67
N ILE A 56 0.73 -2.78 -11.73
CA ILE A 56 1.32 -1.46 -11.93
C ILE A 56 2.17 -1.06 -10.72
N ALA A 57 1.66 -1.28 -9.51
CA ALA A 57 2.40 -0.96 -8.29
C ALA A 57 3.67 -1.82 -8.18
N GLN A 58 3.56 -3.11 -8.51
CA GLN A 58 4.70 -4.02 -8.53
C GLN A 58 5.74 -3.60 -9.58
N ALA A 59 5.32 -3.31 -10.81
CA ALA A 59 6.23 -2.88 -11.88
C ALA A 59 6.99 -1.58 -11.55
N ILE A 60 6.32 -0.62 -10.90
CA ILE A 60 6.97 0.61 -10.43
C ILE A 60 7.98 0.28 -9.33
N PHE A 61 7.61 -0.58 -8.37
CA PHE A 61 8.49 -0.99 -7.29
C PHE A 61 9.74 -1.69 -7.82
N ASP A 62 9.58 -2.69 -8.69
CA ASP A 62 10.67 -3.43 -9.32
C ASP A 62 11.61 -2.46 -10.04
N ARG A 63 11.06 -1.52 -10.81
CA ARG A 63 11.87 -0.53 -11.53
C ARG A 63 12.67 0.37 -10.58
N ILE A 64 12.12 0.75 -9.43
CA ILE A 64 12.83 1.53 -8.40
C ILE A 64 13.94 0.70 -7.77
N VAL A 65 13.67 -0.56 -7.46
CA VAL A 65 14.68 -1.50 -6.91
C VAL A 65 15.83 -1.67 -7.90
N ASP A 66 15.53 -1.87 -9.19
CA ASP A 66 16.55 -1.96 -10.24
C ASP A 66 17.43 -0.71 -10.31
N GLN A 67 16.82 0.48 -10.21
CA GLN A 67 17.59 1.75 -10.18
C GLN A 67 18.49 1.84 -8.95
N ALA A 68 18.00 1.39 -7.79
CA ALA A 68 18.76 1.42 -6.55
C ALA A 68 19.94 0.45 -6.58
N ILE A 69 19.76 -0.74 -7.16
CA ILE A 69 20.84 -1.71 -7.40
C ILE A 69 21.89 -1.12 -8.34
N LEU A 70 21.46 -0.55 -9.48
CA LEU A 70 22.36 0.09 -10.45
C LEU A 70 23.15 1.26 -9.85
N ALA A 71 22.55 2.00 -8.92
CA ALA A 71 23.19 3.09 -8.20
C ALA A 71 24.08 2.62 -7.03
N GLY A 72 24.19 1.31 -6.77
CA GLY A 72 24.94 0.75 -5.65
C GLY A 72 24.34 1.08 -4.28
N LEU A 73 23.07 1.48 -4.22
CA LEU A 73 22.35 1.82 -2.98
C LEU A 73 21.78 0.58 -2.28
N VAL A 74 21.64 -0.52 -3.02
CA VAL A 74 21.13 -1.80 -2.52
C VAL A 74 22.12 -2.89 -2.91
N ASP A 75 22.69 -3.54 -1.90
CA ASP A 75 23.47 -4.77 -2.07
C ASP A 75 22.52 -5.96 -1.98
N GLY A 76 22.57 -6.87 -2.95
CA GLY A 76 21.60 -7.97 -3.11
C GLY A 76 21.67 -9.06 -2.04
N THR A 77 22.47 -8.85 -0.99
CA THR A 77 22.88 -9.89 -0.03
C THR A 77 22.06 -9.91 1.25
N VAL A 78 21.36 -8.82 1.63
CA VAL A 78 20.62 -8.80 2.91
C VAL A 78 19.26 -8.09 2.80
N LEU A 79 18.19 -8.89 2.81
CA LEU A 79 16.82 -8.41 2.98
C LEU A 79 16.54 -8.14 4.47
N TYR A 80 16.75 -6.90 4.93
CA TYR A 80 16.20 -6.46 6.21
C TYR A 80 14.74 -6.04 6.02
N THR A 81 13.83 -7.01 6.16
CA THR A 81 12.41 -6.74 6.38
C THR A 81 12.22 -6.35 7.84
N ASP A 82 12.21 -5.04 8.15
CA ASP A 82 11.64 -4.59 9.43
C ASP A 82 10.15 -4.93 9.39
N SER A 83 9.85 -6.06 10.02
CA SER A 83 8.58 -6.74 9.92
C SER A 83 7.60 -5.98 10.79
N THR A 84 6.99 -4.91 10.27
CA THR A 84 5.65 -4.59 10.75
C THR A 84 4.79 -5.81 10.41
N HIS A 85 4.53 -6.67 11.39
CA HIS A 85 3.66 -7.83 11.26
C HIS A 85 2.26 -7.35 10.89
N LEU A 86 2.03 -7.12 9.60
CA LEU A 86 0.70 -7.09 9.05
C LEU A 86 0.21 -8.53 9.17
N LYS A 87 -0.58 -8.81 10.19
CA LYS A 87 -1.29 -10.09 10.33
C LYS A 87 -2.04 -10.33 9.02
N ALA A 88 -1.44 -11.11 8.13
CA ALA A 88 -2.14 -11.67 7.00
C ALA A 88 -3.27 -12.49 7.61
N ASN A 89 -4.51 -12.18 7.25
CA ASN A 89 -5.63 -13.09 7.51
C ASN A 89 -5.49 -14.27 6.54
N ALA A 90 -4.42 -15.05 6.72
CA ALA A 90 -4.18 -16.28 6.02
C ALA A 90 -4.99 -17.36 6.74
N ASN A 91 -6.20 -17.62 6.23
CA ASN A 91 -6.95 -18.78 6.65
C ASN A 91 -6.17 -20.03 6.19
N LYS A 92 -5.50 -20.70 7.12
CA LYS A 92 -4.68 -21.92 6.90
C LYS A 92 -5.49 -23.14 6.45
N GLY A 93 -6.80 -23.00 6.24
CA GLY A 93 -7.72 -24.07 5.86
C GLY A 93 -8.12 -24.12 4.39
N LYS A 94 -7.58 -23.27 3.51
CA LYS A 94 -7.82 -23.37 2.06
C LYS A 94 -6.62 -24.01 1.36
N TYR A 95 -6.81 -25.22 0.87
CA TYR A 95 -5.87 -25.92 0.00
C TYR A 95 -6.57 -26.14 -1.35
N ASP A 96 -5.92 -25.74 -2.44
CA ASP A 96 -6.29 -26.17 -3.77
C ASP A 96 -5.46 -27.42 -4.10
N LEU A 97 -6.14 -28.56 -4.28
CA LEU A 97 -5.48 -29.83 -4.63
C LEU A 97 -5.15 -29.83 -6.11
N ALA A 98 -3.86 -29.72 -6.46
CA ALA A 98 -3.36 -29.95 -7.82
C ALA A 98 -2.59 -31.27 -7.87
N MET A 99 -2.97 -32.17 -8.78
CA MET A 99 -2.25 -33.42 -9.03
C MET A 99 -0.97 -33.11 -9.82
N VAL A 100 0.20 -33.33 -9.19
CA VAL A 100 1.49 -33.27 -9.86
C VAL A 100 1.88 -34.68 -10.30
N ALA A 101 1.99 -34.91 -11.61
CA ALA A 101 2.58 -36.13 -12.15
C ALA A 101 4.11 -36.08 -11.95
N LYS A 102 4.69 -37.11 -11.32
CA LYS A 102 6.14 -37.27 -11.17
C LYS A 102 6.78 -37.64 -12.51
N SER A 103 7.83 -36.93 -12.88
CA SER A 103 8.83 -37.36 -13.88
C SER A 103 9.74 -38.43 -13.32
#